data_AF-A0A969ERS3-F1
#
_entry.id   AF-A0A969ERS3-F1
#
_cell.length_a   1.000
_cell.length_b   1.000
_cell.length_c   1.000
_cell.angle_alpha   90.00
_cell.angle_beta   90.00
_cell.angle_gamma   90.00
#
_symmetry.space_group_name_H-M   'P 1'
#
loop_
_entity.id
_entity.type
_entity.pdbx_description
1 polymer ?
#
loop_
_entity_poly.entity_id
_entity_poly.type
_entity_poly.pdbx_seq_one_letter_code
_entity_poly.pdbx_strand_id
1 'polypeptide(L)'
;MSQYWGFTFLLMGLFFFLFGVTSLNLFVLLKANINLYIEHGTMVIADGALHQLVELLSYGYLSLLFYVLFKVCENILVNRFTQISKDA
;
A
#
# COMPACT_ATOMS: atom_id res chain seq x y z
N MET A 1 3.68 24.78 20.03
CA MET A 1 2.86 23.80 19.29
C MET A 1 3.43 23.47 17.89
N SER A 2 4.76 23.59 17.66
CA SER A 2 5.36 23.66 16.30
C SER A 2 6.11 22.39 15.85
N GLN A 3 6.29 21.39 16.72
CA GLN A 3 7.30 20.34 16.50
C GLN A 3 6.75 19.05 15.85
N TYR A 4 5.44 18.84 15.86
CA TYR A 4 4.82 17.61 15.32
C TYR A 4 4.55 17.67 13.81
N TRP A 5 4.74 18.84 13.20
CA TRP A 5 4.35 19.06 11.80
C TRP A 5 5.29 18.36 10.82
N GLY A 6 6.60 18.46 11.06
CA GLY A 6 7.61 17.68 10.35
C GLY A 6 7.45 16.17 10.58
N PHE A 7 7.02 15.76 11.78
CA PHE A 7 6.78 14.35 12.09
C PHE A 7 5.62 13.77 11.27
N THR A 8 4.49 14.46 11.17
CA THR A 8 3.34 14.02 10.35
C THR A 8 3.72 13.94 8.87
N PHE A 9 4.54 14.88 8.37
CA PHE A 9 5.01 14.86 6.98
C PHE A 9 5.97 13.71 6.70
N LEU A 10 6.93 13.44 7.60
CA LEU A 10 7.83 12.30 7.50
C LEU A 10 7.08 10.97 7.58
N LEU A 11 6.11 10.87 8.49
CA LEU A 11 5.28 9.68 8.65
C LEU A 11 4.40 9.43 7.41
N MET A 12 3.86 10.49 6.80
CA MET A 12 3.15 10.42 5.53
C MET A 12 4.07 9.90 4.41
N GLY A 13 5.29 10.43 4.30
CA GLY A 13 6.29 9.94 3.35
C GLY A 13 6.62 8.47 3.55
N LEU A 14 6.83 8.04 4.80
CA LEU A 14 7.09 6.65 5.15
C LEU A 14 5.94 5.72 4.69
N PHE A 15 4.69 6.08 4.97
CA PHE A 15 3.54 5.29 4.52
C PHE A 15 3.38 5.27 3.00
N PHE A 16 3.72 6.36 2.32
CA PHE A 16 3.75 6.39 0.85
C PHE A 16 4.79 5.42 0.29
N PHE A 17 6.00 5.38 0.85
CA PHE A 17 7.03 4.42 0.45
C PHE A 17 6.62 2.97 0.75
N LEU A 18 6.07 2.70 1.94
CA LEU A 18 5.59 1.36 2.32
C LEU A 18 4.45 0.89 1.41
N PHE A 19 3.51 1.77 1.07
CA PHE A 19 2.47 1.51 0.07
C PHE A 19 3.07 1.17 -1.30
N GLY A 20 4.05 1.97 -1.76
CA GLY A 20 4.74 1.75 -3.03
C GLY A 20 5.47 0.41 -3.10
N VAL A 21 6.25 0.06 -2.07
CA VAL A 21 6.96 -1.23 -1.98
C VAL A 21 5.97 -2.39 -1.95
N THR A 22 4.88 -2.27 -1.19
CA THR A 22 3.86 -3.33 -1.12
C THR A 22 3.13 -3.50 -2.46
N SER A 23 2.89 -2.40 -3.18
CA SER A 23 2.28 -2.41 -4.52
C SER A 23 3.20 -3.04 -5.57
N LEU A 24 4.51 -2.76 -5.52
CA LEU A 24 5.51 -3.44 -6.36
C LEU A 24 5.56 -4.94 -6.04
N ASN A 25 5.51 -5.30 -4.76
CA ASN A 25 5.48 -6.70 -4.37
C ASN A 25 4.23 -7.41 -4.91
N LEU A 26 3.07 -6.74 -4.87
CA LEU A 26 1.83 -7.24 -5.47
C LEU A 26 1.97 -7.50 -6.98
N PHE A 27 2.63 -6.59 -7.69
CA PHE A 27 2.90 -6.73 -9.12
C PHE A 27 3.86 -7.88 -9.42
N VAL A 28 4.93 -8.04 -8.63
CA VAL A 28 5.87 -9.17 -8.75
C VAL A 28 5.15 -10.50 -8.50
N LEU A 29 4.31 -10.57 -7.46
CA LEU A 29 3.51 -11.74 -7.15
C LEU A 29 2.55 -12.07 -8.28
N LEU A 30 1.83 -11.07 -8.81
CA LEU A 30 0.93 -11.22 -9.95
C LEU A 30 1.66 -11.73 -11.19
N LYS A 31 2.85 -11.20 -11.47
CA LYS A 31 3.70 -11.66 -12.57
C LYS A 31 4.12 -13.12 -12.36
N ALA A 32 4.47 -13.52 -11.14
CA ALA A 32 4.79 -14.90 -10.81
C ALA A 32 3.56 -15.83 -10.98
N ASN A 33 2.36 -15.38 -10.63
CA ASN A 33 1.10 -16.11 -10.89
C ASN A 33 0.90 -16.36 -12.39
N ILE A 34 1.05 -15.30 -13.21
CA ILE A 34 0.90 -15.39 -14.66
C ILE A 34 1.95 -16.31 -15.28
N ASN A 35 3.20 -16.24 -14.81
CA ASN A 35 4.28 -17.06 -15.33
C ASN A 35 4.06 -18.56 -15.03
N LEU A 36 3.58 -18.90 -13.81
CA LEU A 36 3.22 -20.28 -13.46
C LEU A 36 2.08 -20.82 -14.34
N TYR A 37 1.08 -19.98 -14.63
CA TYR A 37 -0.03 -20.34 -15.54
C TYR A 37 0.47 -20.64 -16.96
N ILE A 38 1.42 -19.84 -17.46
CA ILE A 38 2.01 -20.01 -18.79
C ILE A 38 2.89 -21.26 -18.84
N GLU A 39 3.67 -21.52 -17.79
CA GLU A 39 4.70 -22.56 -17.78
C GLU A 39 4.14 -23.96 -17.48
N HIS A 40 3.09 -24.09 -16.66
CA HIS A 40 2.58 -25.40 -16.19
C HIS A 40 1.14 -25.73 -16.62
N GLY A 41 0.40 -24.81 -17.25
CA GLY A 41 -0.97 -25.05 -17.70
C GLY A 41 -1.98 -25.33 -16.56
N THR A 42 -3.17 -25.86 -16.88
CA THR A 42 -4.28 -26.06 -15.91
C THR A 42 -4.02 -27.16 -14.86
N MET A 43 -2.90 -27.87 -14.95
CA MET A 43 -2.57 -29.03 -14.10
C MET A 43 -2.08 -28.63 -12.70
N VAL A 44 -1.70 -27.37 -12.46
CA VAL A 44 -1.13 -26.87 -11.18
C VAL A 44 -2.15 -26.08 -10.33
N ILE A 45 -3.38 -25.93 -10.81
CA ILE A 45 -4.40 -25.06 -10.19
C ILE A 45 -4.83 -25.53 -8.79
N ALA A 46 -4.71 -26.82 -8.46
CA ALA A 46 -5.28 -27.36 -7.23
C ALA A 46 -4.47 -27.01 -5.95
N ASP A 47 -3.15 -27.16 -5.95
CA ASP A 47 -2.32 -26.92 -4.74
C ASP A 47 -1.64 -25.54 -4.73
N GLY A 48 -1.23 -25.02 -5.89
CA GLY A 48 -0.49 -23.75 -5.96
C GLY A 48 -1.38 -22.50 -5.93
N ALA A 49 -2.54 -22.56 -6.60
CA ALA A 49 -3.34 -21.36 -6.84
C ALA A 49 -4.02 -20.81 -5.58
N LEU A 50 -4.43 -21.67 -4.63
CA LEU A 50 -5.07 -21.23 -3.39
C LEU A 50 -4.08 -20.44 -2.52
N HIS A 51 -2.86 -20.95 -2.35
CA HIS A 51 -1.81 -20.27 -1.60
C HIS A 51 -1.45 -18.94 -2.26
N GLN A 52 -1.31 -18.93 -3.58
CA GLN A 52 -0.97 -17.72 -4.34
C GLN A 52 -2.06 -16.65 -4.28
N LEU A 53 -3.32 -17.07 -4.25
CA LEU A 53 -4.48 -16.18 -4.13
C LEU A 53 -4.56 -15.58 -2.72
N VAL A 54 -4.30 -16.37 -1.68
CA VAL A 54 -4.21 -15.88 -0.29
C VAL A 54 -3.06 -14.88 -0.13
N GLU A 55 -1.91 -15.17 -0.76
CA GLU A 55 -0.73 -14.31 -0.71
C GLU A 55 -0.95 -12.99 -1.46
N LEU A 56 -1.61 -13.03 -2.63
CA LEU A 56 -2.00 -11.83 -3.37
C LEU A 56 -3.01 -10.98 -2.58
N LEU A 57 -4.02 -11.61 -1.97
CA LEU A 57 -5.00 -10.94 -1.13
C LEU A 57 -4.33 -10.30 0.10
N SER A 58 -3.42 -11.01 0.76
CA SER A 58 -2.75 -10.50 1.96
C SER A 58 -1.90 -9.27 1.66
N TYR A 59 -1.10 -9.27 0.59
CA TYR A 59 -0.36 -8.09 0.15
C TYR A 59 -1.30 -6.97 -0.32
N GLY A 60 -2.45 -7.31 -0.90
CA GLY A 60 -3.48 -6.35 -1.30
C GLY A 60 -4.05 -5.59 -0.11
N TYR A 61 -4.48 -6.33 0.92
CA TYR A 61 -4.97 -5.73 2.16
C TYR A 61 -3.89 -4.96 2.92
N LEU A 62 -2.64 -5.46 2.93
CA LEU A 62 -1.52 -4.75 3.54
C LEU A 62 -1.21 -3.43 2.82
N SER A 63 -1.24 -3.43 1.48
CA SER A 63 -1.10 -2.22 0.68
C SER A 63 -2.24 -1.24 0.97
N LEU A 64 -3.47 -1.72 1.03
CA LEU A 64 -4.65 -0.90 1.35
C LEU A 64 -4.55 -0.28 2.75
N LEU A 65 -4.02 -1.01 3.73
CA LEU A 65 -3.76 -0.48 5.08
C LEU A 65 -2.77 0.70 5.04
N PHE A 66 -1.63 0.55 4.35
CA PHE A 66 -0.65 1.63 4.22
C PHE A 66 -1.21 2.84 3.46
N TYR A 67 -2.04 2.60 2.43
CA TYR A 67 -2.73 3.66 1.70
C TYR A 67 -3.68 4.47 2.60
N VAL A 68 -4.48 3.80 3.42
CA VAL A 68 -5.40 4.46 4.36
C VAL A 68 -4.62 5.28 5.38
N LEU A 69 -3.52 4.75 5.94
CA LEU A 69 -2.66 5.48 6.88
C LEU A 69 -2.04 6.72 6.24
N PHE A 70 -1.55 6.61 5.00
CA PHE A 70 -1.09 7.75 4.21
C PHE A 70 -2.19 8.81 4.05
N LYS A 71 -3.40 8.40 3.65
CA LYS A 71 -4.55 9.30 3.47
C LYS A 71 -4.99 9.99 4.76
N VAL A 72 -4.92 9.30 5.89
CA VAL A 72 -5.20 9.90 7.21
C VAL A 72 -4.17 10.97 7.54
N CYS A 73 -2.88 10.71 7.34
CA CYS A 73 -1.83 11.69 7.56
C CYS A 73 -1.97 12.90 6.62
N GLU A 74 -2.27 12.66 5.34
CA GLU A 74 -2.54 13.71 4.34
C GLU A 74 -3.72 14.60 4.80
N ASN A 75 -4.84 14.00 5.19
CA ASN A 75 -6.03 14.75 5.59
C ASN A 75 -5.79 15.61 6.84
N ILE A 76 -5.04 15.10 7.83
CA ILE A 76 -4.66 15.88 9.02
C ILE A 76 -3.79 17.08 8.63
N LEU A 77 -2.84 16.88 7.70
CA LEU A 77 -1.94 17.93 7.26
C LEU A 77 -2.68 19.01 6.45
N VAL A 78 -3.51 18.60 5.49
CA VAL A 78 -4.32 19.50 4.66
C VAL A 78 -5.29 20.30 5.51
N ASN A 79 -6.06 19.65 6.40
CA ASN A 79 -7.05 20.33 7.22
C ASN A 79 -6.41 21.40 8.13
N ARG A 80 -5.20 21.12 8.65
CA ARG A 80 -4.43 22.10 9.43
C ARG A 80 -3.89 23.25 8.59
N PHE A 81 -3.42 22.99 7.38
CA PHE A 81 -2.99 24.04 6.45
C PHE A 81 -4.14 24.99 6.10
N THR A 82 -5.32 24.44 5.82
CA THR A 82 -6.52 25.23 5.55
C THR A 82 -6.94 26.07 6.75
N GLN A 83 -6.80 25.56 7.98
CA GLN A 83 -7.04 26.35 9.19
C GLN A 83 -6.06 27.52 9.32
N ILE A 84 -4.76 27.29 9.15
CA ILE A 84 -3.74 28.36 9.20
C ILE A 84 -4.02 29.46 8.17
N SER A 85 -4.43 29.08 6.95
CA SER A 85 -4.78 30.04 5.90
C SER A 85 -6.04 30.86 6.20
N LYS A 86 -6.92 30.37 7.08
CA LYS A 86 -8.16 31.06 7.45
C LYS A 86 -7.96 32.06 8.58
N ASP A 87 -6.90 31.86 9.37
CA ASP A 87 -6.52 32.70 10.51
C ASP A 87 -5.44 33.76 10.14
N ALA A 88 -5.04 33.83 8.86
CA ALA A 88 -4.07 34.78 8.29
C ALA A 88 -4.76 35.85 7.43
#